data_AF-A0A934GRG1-F1
#
_entry.id   AF-A0A934GRG1-F1
#
_cell.length_a   1.000
_cell.length_b   1.000
_cell.length_c   1.000
_cell.angle_alpha   90.00
_cell.angle_beta   90.00
_cell.angle_gamma   90.00
#
_symmetry.space_group_name_H-M   'P 1'
#
loop_
_entity.id
_entity.type
_entity.pdbx_description
1 polymer ?
#
loop_
_entity_poly.entity_id
_entity_poly.type
_entity_poly.pdbx_seq_one_letter_code
_entity_poly.pdbx_strand_id
1 'polypeptide(L)'
;MRRLLALMIVLTTLLRVEQPSAMAQDPCSGLVPPRLQSGQTARVVLNGDGLGNTVRDGPGKEQSGSQVISALPEGAIVTVSQGPICLDGLVWWSIEMANGGSGWTAEGDVSQYYLEPYEIGLEVYVPDTTNPRQLNRWYVSYSGAVTDRDPYEVPGGDPVPASQLWQQPDLDSANLALADRLVNCPDVLKGTAWEGITNAGDVIVPEGDFTLTPSPDGGNVLLVRHRVLSIPTCGGAPGQYYGVSTVHVMSNNGIKDLFPYGQHNGARSKTACQSPDVPNLAWTTDLSEIEWSPDGDTVALTVRYLDQDAGGRNCAFYFIYLVDIFSGRVDAIAEGRRPVWANGGSKLYYFTRAMDNGYNVLREDLWQLSEGKVTQLGLPTGAQFVPTAFDSTGVQLPATSDGTRILVCNTLNSCPDTLSMELADRSISPPIPVPANILPYQVMQIHYVAGDTRLLWLTNDGHLYIQAVQGVDTGLSTEINLDGAPAGSKLVDIEVLPTGLAVILRFDSGDYMLLNTVNRTLQGLPELKPTT
;
A
#
# COMPACT_ATOMS: atom_id res chain seq x y z
N MET A 1 42.43 55.12 -90.69
CA MET A 1 41.00 55.18 -90.29
C MET A 1 40.49 53.75 -90.09
N ARG A 2 39.83 53.54 -88.95
CA ARG A 2 39.52 52.24 -88.32
C ARG A 2 38.56 51.37 -89.16
N ARG A 3 38.87 50.07 -89.28
CA ARG A 3 37.89 48.98 -89.42
C ARG A 3 37.74 48.35 -88.03
N LEU A 4 36.52 48.18 -87.55
CA LEU A 4 36.25 47.47 -86.30
C LEU A 4 35.12 46.46 -86.52
N LEU A 5 35.51 45.19 -86.40
CA LEU A 5 34.70 44.00 -86.18
C LEU A 5 34.09 44.10 -84.77
N ALA A 6 32.82 43.72 -84.59
CA ALA A 6 32.23 43.51 -83.27
C ALA A 6 31.62 42.11 -83.18
N LEU A 7 32.19 41.30 -82.29
CA LEU A 7 31.77 39.95 -81.91
C LEU A 7 30.93 40.09 -80.61
N MET A 8 29.67 39.66 -80.62
CA MET A 8 28.82 39.62 -79.41
C MET A 8 29.09 38.35 -78.61
N ILE A 9 29.43 38.51 -77.34
CA ILE A 9 29.43 37.46 -76.32
C ILE A 9 28.17 37.67 -75.47
N VAL A 10 27.29 36.66 -75.44
CA VAL A 10 26.09 36.65 -74.59
C VAL A 10 26.47 36.05 -73.23
N LEU A 11 26.33 36.85 -72.17
CA LEU A 11 26.63 36.49 -70.80
C LEU A 11 25.33 36.02 -70.12
N THR A 12 25.19 34.70 -69.89
CA THR A 12 24.07 34.13 -69.12
C THR A 12 24.30 34.31 -67.62
N THR A 13 23.54 35.21 -67.00
CA THR A 13 23.47 35.41 -65.56
C THR A 13 22.64 34.32 -64.89
N LEU A 14 23.26 33.52 -64.02
CA LEU A 14 22.58 32.61 -63.09
C LEU A 14 21.90 33.43 -61.98
N LEU A 15 20.57 33.54 -62.00
CA LEU A 15 19.82 33.99 -60.82
C LEU A 15 19.84 32.87 -59.78
N ARG A 16 20.48 33.11 -58.63
CA ARG A 16 20.25 32.33 -57.41
C ARG A 16 18.84 32.66 -56.93
N VAL A 17 17.92 31.72 -57.06
CA VAL A 17 16.64 31.75 -56.35
C VAL A 17 16.96 31.42 -54.90
N GLU A 18 16.96 32.43 -54.02
CA GLU A 18 16.92 32.20 -52.58
C GLU A 18 15.52 31.68 -52.23
N GLN A 19 15.41 30.36 -52.05
CA GLN A 19 14.20 29.77 -51.48
C GLN A 19 14.00 30.36 -50.08
N PRO A 20 12.81 30.90 -49.75
CA PRO A 20 12.50 31.26 -48.39
C PRO A 20 12.63 29.99 -47.54
N SER A 21 13.48 30.05 -46.52
CA SER A 21 13.54 29.02 -45.50
C SER A 21 12.16 28.93 -44.87
N ALA A 22 11.42 27.84 -45.13
CA ALA A 22 10.25 27.53 -44.33
C ALA A 22 10.74 27.48 -42.88
N MET A 23 10.27 28.40 -42.04
CA MET A 23 10.52 28.31 -40.61
C MET A 23 9.85 27.00 -40.17
N ALA A 24 10.64 25.96 -39.91
CA ALA A 24 10.15 24.77 -39.24
C ALA A 24 9.57 25.28 -37.91
N GLN A 25 8.24 25.22 -37.77
CA GLN A 25 7.62 25.47 -36.49
C GLN A 25 8.23 24.45 -35.53
N ASP A 26 8.82 24.94 -34.44
CA ASP A 26 9.26 24.07 -33.37
C ASP A 26 8.04 23.26 -32.92
N PRO A 27 8.04 21.92 -33.09
CA PRO A 27 6.87 21.10 -32.80
C PRO A 27 6.54 21.08 -31.30
N CYS A 28 7.46 21.54 -30.45
CA CYS A 28 7.24 21.75 -29.01
C CYS A 28 6.65 23.13 -28.69
N SER A 29 6.60 24.05 -29.65
CA SER A 29 6.11 25.40 -29.42
C SER A 29 4.62 25.39 -29.06
N GLY A 30 4.30 25.98 -27.90
CA GLY A 30 2.92 26.03 -27.38
C GLY A 30 2.50 24.82 -26.56
N LEU A 31 3.39 23.84 -26.36
CA LEU A 31 3.19 22.75 -25.40
C LEU A 31 3.74 23.13 -24.03
N VAL A 32 3.37 22.35 -23.01
CA VAL A 32 4.04 22.42 -21.71
C VAL A 32 5.55 22.21 -21.88
N PRO A 33 6.41 23.00 -21.21
CA PRO A 33 7.85 22.79 -21.27
C PRO A 33 8.23 21.39 -20.76
N PRO A 34 9.02 20.59 -21.50
CA PRO A 34 9.46 19.29 -21.00
C PRO A 34 10.23 19.45 -19.68
N ARG A 35 9.78 18.76 -18.63
CA ARG A 35 10.41 18.69 -17.31
C ARG A 35 11.20 17.39 -17.15
N LEU A 36 10.93 16.40 -18.00
CA LEU A 36 11.60 15.12 -17.94
C LEU A 36 13.00 15.14 -18.55
N GLN A 37 13.85 14.19 -18.14
CA GLN A 37 15.19 13.97 -18.68
C GLN A 37 15.45 12.47 -18.86
N SER A 38 16.28 12.13 -19.84
CA SER A 38 16.73 10.75 -20.04
C SER A 38 17.46 10.22 -18.79
N GLY A 39 17.11 9.01 -18.36
CA GLY A 39 17.71 8.32 -17.22
C GLY A 39 17.06 8.61 -15.87
N GLN A 40 16.10 9.54 -15.80
CA GLN A 40 15.39 9.84 -14.55
C GLN A 40 14.11 9.01 -14.43
N THR A 41 13.58 8.91 -13.20
CA THR A 41 12.26 8.33 -12.93
C THR A 41 11.16 9.37 -13.06
N ALA A 42 10.00 8.91 -13.52
CA ALA A 42 8.79 9.70 -13.66
C ALA A 42 7.60 8.93 -13.11
N ARG A 43 6.56 9.66 -12.69
CA ARG A 43 5.31 9.10 -12.19
C ARG A 43 4.14 9.65 -13.00
N VAL A 44 3.16 8.80 -13.29
CA VAL A 44 1.87 9.27 -13.80
C VAL A 44 1.21 10.12 -12.71
N VAL A 45 0.84 11.35 -13.05
CA VAL A 45 0.37 12.35 -12.07
C VAL A 45 -0.80 11.81 -11.25
N LEU A 46 -0.79 12.07 -9.94
CA LEU A 46 -1.90 11.79 -9.02
C LEU A 46 -2.82 13.02 -8.93
N ASN A 47 -3.91 13.03 -9.68
CA ASN A 47 -4.89 14.11 -9.71
C ASN A 47 -6.31 13.67 -9.29
N GLY A 48 -6.50 12.38 -9.01
CA GLY A 48 -7.74 11.76 -8.55
C GLY A 48 -8.83 11.66 -9.60
N ASP A 49 -8.48 11.73 -10.89
CA ASP A 49 -9.42 11.45 -11.98
C ASP A 49 -9.48 9.95 -12.36
N GLY A 50 -8.58 9.13 -11.80
CA GLY A 50 -8.47 7.70 -12.08
C GLY A 50 -7.96 7.40 -13.49
N LEU A 51 -7.50 8.41 -14.24
CA LEU A 51 -7.02 8.28 -15.61
C LEU A 51 -5.52 8.05 -15.62
N GLY A 52 -5.15 6.90 -16.16
CA GLY A 52 -3.77 6.59 -16.48
C GLY A 52 -3.28 7.21 -17.80
N ASN A 53 -2.02 6.92 -18.14
CA ASN A 53 -1.43 7.23 -19.43
C ASN A 53 -1.44 6.05 -20.38
N THR A 54 -1.65 6.29 -21.67
CA THR A 54 -1.41 5.24 -22.68
C THR A 54 0.08 5.09 -22.96
N VAL A 55 0.51 3.84 -23.16
CA VAL A 55 1.84 3.50 -23.69
C VAL A 55 1.68 3.04 -25.12
N ARG A 56 2.56 3.52 -25.99
CA ARG A 56 2.52 3.28 -27.43
C ARG A 56 3.82 2.70 -27.96
N ASP A 57 3.77 2.07 -29.13
CA ASP A 57 4.94 1.49 -29.82
C ASP A 57 5.89 2.54 -30.44
N GLY A 58 5.44 3.80 -30.52
CA GLY A 58 6.20 4.92 -31.07
C GLY A 58 5.69 6.25 -30.53
N PRO A 59 6.41 7.35 -30.75
CA PRO A 59 5.91 8.68 -30.43
C PRO A 59 4.74 9.02 -31.36
N GLY A 60 3.70 9.67 -30.82
CA GLY A 60 2.55 10.14 -31.58
C GLY A 60 1.27 9.33 -31.36
N LYS A 61 0.19 9.80 -31.97
CA LYS A 61 -1.14 9.16 -31.97
C LYS A 61 -1.29 8.24 -33.19
N GLU A 62 -2.47 7.64 -33.33
CA GLU A 62 -2.79 6.72 -34.43
C GLU A 62 -2.60 7.37 -35.81
N GLN A 63 -2.94 8.66 -35.98
CA GLN A 63 -2.73 9.35 -37.26
C GLN A 63 -1.26 9.47 -37.68
N SER A 64 -0.33 9.33 -36.73
CA SER A 64 1.12 9.35 -36.96
C SER A 64 1.70 7.92 -37.08
N GLY A 65 0.84 6.91 -37.08
CA GLY A 65 1.22 5.50 -37.27
C GLY A 65 1.51 4.75 -35.97
N SER A 66 1.32 5.36 -34.80
CA SER A 66 1.62 4.70 -33.52
C SER A 66 0.39 4.04 -32.88
N GLN A 67 0.59 2.82 -32.38
CA GLN A 67 -0.43 1.97 -31.77
C GLN A 67 -0.29 1.93 -30.25
N VAL A 68 -1.42 1.86 -29.55
CA VAL A 68 -1.44 1.64 -28.10
C VAL A 68 -1.05 0.19 -27.82
N ILE A 69 -0.05 -0.01 -26.98
CA ILE A 69 0.47 -1.34 -26.60
C ILE A 69 0.24 -1.66 -25.12
N SER A 70 0.09 -0.64 -24.28
CA SER A 70 -0.18 -0.79 -22.85
C SER A 70 -0.81 0.48 -22.28
N ALA A 71 -1.13 0.46 -20.99
CA ALA A 71 -1.50 1.63 -20.21
C ALA A 71 -0.74 1.62 -18.88
N LEU A 72 -0.42 2.81 -18.40
CA LEU A 72 0.12 3.08 -17.07
C LEU A 72 -1.02 3.62 -16.23
N PRO A 73 -1.41 2.98 -15.12
CA PRO A 73 -2.40 3.58 -14.23
C PRO A 73 -1.85 4.84 -13.55
N GLU A 74 -2.73 5.57 -12.87
CA GLU A 74 -2.36 6.68 -12.00
C GLU A 74 -1.29 6.22 -10.98
N GLY A 75 -0.32 7.09 -10.67
CA GLY A 75 0.76 6.76 -9.74
C GLY A 75 1.80 5.77 -10.26
N ALA A 76 1.64 5.21 -11.46
CA ALA A 76 2.62 4.29 -12.03
C ALA A 76 3.98 4.96 -12.23
N ILE A 77 5.03 4.31 -11.76
CA ILE A 77 6.41 4.78 -11.86
C ILE A 77 7.10 4.13 -13.06
N VAL A 78 7.80 4.95 -13.84
CA VAL A 78 8.54 4.52 -15.03
C VAL A 78 9.92 5.17 -15.07
N THR A 79 10.86 4.55 -15.76
CA THR A 79 12.18 5.13 -16.03
C THR A 79 12.17 5.73 -17.42
N VAL A 80 12.53 7.00 -17.56
CA VAL A 80 12.62 7.69 -18.84
C VAL A 80 13.88 7.21 -19.58
N SER A 81 13.72 6.65 -20.76
CA SER A 81 14.84 6.10 -21.54
C SER A 81 15.33 7.04 -22.65
N GLN A 82 14.44 7.73 -23.37
CA GLN A 82 14.79 8.67 -24.46
C GLN A 82 13.72 9.74 -24.69
N GLY A 83 14.09 10.89 -25.26
CA GLY A 83 13.17 11.99 -25.60
C GLY A 83 13.77 13.37 -25.28
N PRO A 84 12.97 14.47 -25.34
CA PRO A 84 11.56 14.50 -25.75
C PRO A 84 11.38 14.47 -27.27
N ILE A 85 10.26 13.95 -27.74
CA ILE A 85 9.76 14.14 -29.11
C ILE A 85 8.40 14.83 -29.04
N CYS A 86 8.28 16.02 -29.60
CA CYS A 86 6.98 16.70 -29.67
C CYS A 86 6.26 16.31 -30.97
N LEU A 87 5.07 15.73 -30.83
CA LEU A 87 4.27 15.25 -31.95
C LEU A 87 2.80 15.18 -31.55
N ASP A 88 1.88 15.45 -32.48
CA ASP A 88 0.42 15.37 -32.25
C ASP A 88 -0.11 16.23 -31.08
N GLY A 89 0.58 17.35 -30.83
CA GLY A 89 0.25 18.29 -29.74
C GLY A 89 0.62 17.78 -28.35
N LEU A 90 1.56 16.83 -28.27
CA LEU A 90 2.00 16.21 -27.03
C LEU A 90 3.53 16.12 -26.96
N VAL A 91 4.08 16.18 -25.75
CA VAL A 91 5.49 15.90 -25.47
C VAL A 91 5.64 14.41 -25.17
N TRP A 92 6.31 13.65 -26.03
CA TRP A 92 6.47 12.20 -25.89
C TRP A 92 7.84 11.81 -25.35
N TRP A 93 7.83 10.81 -24.47
CA TRP A 93 9.02 10.18 -23.92
C TRP A 93 8.98 8.68 -24.08
N SER A 94 10.11 8.10 -24.48
CA SER A 94 10.35 6.68 -24.39
C SER A 94 10.61 6.33 -22.93
N ILE A 95 10.02 5.25 -22.45
CA ILE A 95 10.05 4.81 -21.07
C ILE A 95 10.32 3.30 -20.97
N GLU A 96 10.79 2.89 -19.80
CA GLU A 96 10.89 1.51 -19.35
C GLU A 96 9.98 1.33 -18.12
N MET A 97 9.17 0.28 -18.13
CA MET A 97 8.25 -0.10 -17.05
C MET A 97 8.92 -1.12 -16.12
N ALA A 98 8.44 -1.21 -14.88
CA ALA A 98 8.99 -2.14 -13.88
C ALA A 98 8.97 -3.62 -14.32
N ASN A 99 7.98 -4.01 -15.13
CA ASN A 99 7.87 -5.36 -15.70
C ASN A 99 8.84 -5.65 -16.87
N GLY A 100 9.75 -4.72 -17.18
CA GLY A 100 10.71 -4.83 -18.28
C GLY A 100 10.16 -4.46 -19.66
N GLY A 101 8.88 -4.10 -19.77
CA GLY A 101 8.32 -3.57 -21.01
C GLY A 101 8.79 -2.14 -21.30
N SER A 102 8.72 -1.72 -22.55
CA SER A 102 9.07 -0.36 -22.98
C SER A 102 8.08 0.19 -24.00
N GLY A 103 8.07 1.50 -24.16
CA GLY A 103 7.21 2.18 -25.12
C GLY A 103 7.27 3.69 -24.96
N TRP A 104 6.34 4.40 -25.60
CA TRP A 104 6.25 5.85 -25.59
C TRP A 104 5.00 6.31 -24.87
N THR A 105 5.13 7.33 -24.04
CA THR A 105 4.01 7.92 -23.32
C THR A 105 4.14 9.44 -23.27
N ALA A 106 3.02 10.13 -23.07
CA ALA A 106 2.95 11.59 -23.17
C ALA A 106 3.19 12.24 -21.81
N GLU A 107 4.19 13.12 -21.70
CA GLU A 107 4.43 13.94 -20.52
C GLU A 107 3.33 14.98 -20.32
N GLY A 108 2.77 15.54 -21.39
CA GLY A 108 1.74 16.56 -21.32
C GLY A 108 1.34 17.14 -22.68
N ASP A 109 0.34 18.02 -22.64
CA ASP A 109 -0.24 18.70 -23.80
C ASP A 109 0.03 20.23 -23.78
N VAL A 110 -0.88 21.03 -24.32
CA VAL A 110 -0.80 22.50 -24.33
C VAL A 110 -1.02 23.17 -22.96
N SER A 111 -1.53 22.42 -21.97
CA SER A 111 -2.09 22.97 -20.73
C SER A 111 -1.77 22.16 -19.49
N GLN A 112 -1.60 20.84 -19.61
CA GLN A 112 -1.50 19.94 -18.47
C GLN A 112 -0.38 18.92 -18.67
N TYR A 113 0.16 18.45 -17.54
CA TYR A 113 1.09 17.34 -17.52
C TYR A 113 0.35 16.08 -17.09
N TYR A 114 0.71 14.97 -17.72
CA TYR A 114 0.27 13.61 -17.36
C TYR A 114 1.41 12.77 -16.76
N LEU A 115 2.67 13.17 -16.95
CA LEU A 115 3.81 12.65 -16.19
C LEU A 115 4.52 13.78 -15.46
N GLU A 116 5.04 13.47 -14.28
CA GLU A 116 5.88 14.33 -13.49
C GLU A 116 7.22 13.67 -13.16
N PRO A 117 8.32 14.46 -13.02
CA PRO A 117 9.54 13.95 -12.42
C PRO A 117 9.23 13.36 -11.04
N TYR A 118 9.78 12.19 -10.75
CA TYR A 118 9.55 11.50 -9.48
C TYR A 118 10.88 11.02 -8.90
N GLU A 119 11.16 11.36 -7.66
CA GLU A 119 12.27 10.78 -6.91
C GLU A 119 11.74 9.57 -6.15
N ILE A 120 12.34 8.39 -6.30
CA ILE A 120 11.92 7.22 -5.52
C ILE A 120 12.28 7.46 -4.05
N GLY A 121 11.29 7.38 -3.17
CA GLY A 121 11.45 7.53 -1.73
C GLY A 121 10.13 7.29 -0.98
N LEU A 122 10.17 7.50 0.34
CA LEU A 122 9.02 7.34 1.22
C LEU A 122 8.98 8.48 2.25
N GLU A 123 7.77 8.94 2.59
CA GLU A 123 7.55 9.78 3.77
C GLU A 123 7.51 8.89 5.03
N VAL A 124 8.44 9.14 5.95
CA VAL A 124 8.59 8.41 7.22
C VAL A 124 8.11 9.30 8.36
N TYR A 125 7.33 8.71 9.26
CA TYR A 125 6.76 9.39 10.42
C TYR A 125 7.29 8.75 11.70
N VAL A 126 7.96 9.52 12.55
CA VAL A 126 8.45 9.04 13.86
C VAL A 126 7.85 9.91 14.96
N PRO A 127 7.09 9.32 15.91
CA PRO A 127 6.59 10.04 17.07
C PRO A 127 7.71 10.64 17.91
N ASP A 128 7.50 11.86 18.40
CA ASP A 128 8.37 12.48 19.39
C ASP A 128 8.30 11.72 20.73
N THR A 129 9.45 11.60 21.41
CA THR A 129 9.55 10.82 22.65
C THR A 129 8.86 11.49 23.83
N THR A 130 8.77 12.82 23.83
CA THR A 130 8.18 13.64 24.90
C THR A 130 6.70 13.93 24.63
N ASN A 131 6.32 14.04 23.36
CA ASN A 131 4.94 14.21 22.93
C ASN A 131 4.63 13.29 21.73
N PRO A 132 4.12 12.06 21.96
CA PRO A 132 3.83 11.11 20.87
C PRO A 132 2.84 11.61 19.81
N ARG A 133 2.10 12.70 20.08
CA ARG A 133 1.22 13.37 19.12
C ARG A 133 1.97 14.25 18.13
N GLN A 134 3.18 14.66 18.46
CA GLN A 134 4.04 15.40 17.54
C GLN A 134 4.81 14.38 16.70
N LEU A 135 4.51 14.33 15.41
CA LEU A 135 5.13 13.42 14.47
C LEU A 135 6.22 14.17 13.73
N ASN A 136 7.47 13.79 13.96
CA ASN A 136 8.55 14.23 13.12
C ASN A 136 8.43 13.50 11.77
N ARG A 137 8.64 14.23 10.67
CA ARG A 137 8.40 13.73 9.31
C ARG A 137 9.65 13.93 8.48
N TRP A 138 10.03 12.91 7.72
CA TRP A 138 11.16 12.97 6.80
C TRP A 138 10.82 12.29 5.49
N TYR A 139 11.41 12.80 4.42
CA TYR A 139 11.46 12.08 3.15
C TYR A 139 12.77 11.33 3.00
N VAL A 140 12.71 10.02 2.83
CA VAL A 140 13.89 9.16 2.62
C VAL A 140 13.91 8.71 1.17
N SER A 141 14.88 9.20 0.41
CA SER A 141 15.06 8.79 -0.99
C SER A 141 15.76 7.43 -1.11
N TYR A 142 15.62 6.80 -2.27
CA TYR A 142 16.36 5.60 -2.67
C TYR A 142 17.89 5.75 -2.54
N SER A 143 18.40 6.97 -2.65
CA SER A 143 19.84 7.26 -2.50
C SER A 143 20.32 7.30 -1.05
N GLY A 144 19.41 7.25 -0.08
CA GLY A 144 19.70 7.44 1.34
C GLY A 144 19.78 8.90 1.77
N ALA A 145 19.47 9.85 0.89
CA ALA A 145 19.28 11.24 1.30
C ALA A 145 18.00 11.37 2.13
N VAL A 146 18.12 11.99 3.30
CA VAL A 146 17.01 12.29 4.21
C VAL A 146 16.72 13.79 4.15
N THR A 147 15.49 14.14 3.81
CA THR A 147 15.02 15.54 3.78
C THR A 147 14.05 15.77 4.92
N ASP A 148 14.35 16.74 5.77
CA ASP A 148 13.47 17.17 6.86
C ASP A 148 12.17 17.78 6.29
N ARG A 149 11.05 17.47 6.93
CA ARG A 149 9.74 18.01 6.59
C ARG A 149 9.14 18.67 7.82
N ASP A 150 8.22 19.61 7.59
CA ASP A 150 7.49 20.21 8.69
C ASP A 150 6.82 19.10 9.52
N PRO A 151 7.02 19.07 10.85
CA PRO A 151 6.42 18.06 11.71
C PRO A 151 4.89 18.21 11.68
N TYR A 152 4.22 17.11 11.92
CA TYR A 152 2.77 17.04 11.88
C TYR A 152 2.23 16.75 13.29
N GLU A 153 1.33 17.58 13.80
CA GLU A 153 0.69 17.36 15.10
C GLU A 153 -0.63 16.61 14.93
N VAL A 154 -0.78 15.49 15.64
CA VAL A 154 -2.05 14.77 15.81
C VAL A 154 -2.87 15.47 16.89
N PRO A 155 -3.89 16.28 16.54
CA PRO A 155 -4.73 16.97 17.49
C PRO A 155 -5.32 16.01 18.51
N GLY A 156 -5.46 16.43 19.76
CA GLY A 156 -6.22 15.70 20.78
C GLY A 156 -7.67 15.52 20.34
N GLY A 157 -8.26 14.36 20.63
CA GLY A 157 -9.70 14.18 20.52
C GLY A 157 -10.34 14.13 21.90
N ASP A 158 -11.45 14.84 22.06
CA ASP A 158 -12.13 14.96 23.35
C ASP A 158 -12.64 13.60 23.88
N PRO A 159 -12.72 13.42 25.21
CA PRO A 159 -13.47 12.33 25.80
C PRO A 159 -14.97 12.52 25.56
N VAL A 160 -15.66 11.47 25.11
CA VAL A 160 -17.10 11.51 24.81
C VAL A 160 -17.82 10.28 25.36
N PRO A 161 -19.13 10.35 25.65
CA PRO A 161 -19.90 9.17 26.03
C PRO A 161 -19.84 8.07 24.97
N ALA A 162 -19.75 6.81 25.39
CA ALA A 162 -19.75 5.67 24.50
C ALA A 162 -20.97 5.65 23.56
N SER A 163 -22.13 6.13 23.99
CA SER A 163 -23.33 6.22 23.13
C SER A 163 -23.17 7.11 21.90
N GLN A 164 -22.15 7.99 21.86
CA GLN A 164 -21.86 8.84 20.71
C GLN A 164 -20.90 8.18 19.71
N LEU A 165 -20.14 7.16 20.12
CA LEU A 165 -19.08 6.54 19.30
C LEU A 165 -19.32 5.05 19.05
N TRP A 166 -19.65 4.29 20.11
CA TRP A 166 -19.81 2.85 20.06
C TRP A 166 -21.13 2.48 19.40
N GLN A 167 -21.11 1.37 18.67
CA GLN A 167 -22.31 0.89 18.01
C GLN A 167 -23.18 0.08 18.96
N GLN A 168 -24.44 -0.12 18.57
CA GLN A 168 -25.38 -0.91 19.38
C GLN A 168 -24.85 -2.31 19.73
N PRO A 169 -24.24 -3.10 18.82
CA PRO A 169 -23.73 -4.42 19.20
C PRO A 169 -22.57 -4.37 20.21
N ASP A 170 -21.72 -3.33 20.13
CA ASP A 170 -20.62 -3.15 21.08
C ASP A 170 -21.16 -2.71 22.45
N LEU A 171 -22.15 -1.81 22.45
CA LEU A 171 -22.88 -1.39 23.65
C LEU A 171 -23.64 -2.55 24.29
N ASP A 172 -24.29 -3.40 23.50
CA ASP A 172 -25.03 -4.58 23.98
C ASP A 172 -24.06 -5.57 24.65
N SER A 173 -22.92 -5.84 23.99
CA SER A 173 -21.87 -6.72 24.52
C SER A 173 -21.25 -6.15 25.80
N ALA A 174 -20.98 -4.85 25.84
CA ALA A 174 -20.48 -4.16 27.02
C ALA A 174 -21.51 -4.16 28.16
N ASN A 175 -22.79 -3.94 27.85
CA ASN A 175 -23.88 -3.98 28.84
C ASN A 175 -24.06 -5.38 29.43
N LEU A 176 -23.95 -6.44 28.63
CA LEU A 176 -23.98 -7.82 29.13
C LEU A 176 -22.83 -8.08 30.11
N ALA A 177 -21.62 -7.67 29.75
CA ALA A 177 -20.45 -7.82 30.63
C ALA A 177 -20.57 -6.96 31.90
N LEU A 178 -21.01 -5.71 31.77
CA LEU A 178 -21.21 -4.79 32.89
C LEU A 178 -22.27 -5.33 33.85
N ALA A 179 -23.41 -5.81 33.35
CA ALA A 179 -24.46 -6.40 34.17
C ALA A 179 -23.96 -7.63 34.95
N ASP A 180 -23.15 -8.49 34.33
CA ASP A 180 -22.50 -9.62 34.99
C ASP A 180 -21.59 -9.15 36.14
N ARG A 181 -20.77 -8.11 35.93
CA ARG A 181 -19.90 -7.55 36.98
C ARG A 181 -20.68 -6.91 38.12
N LEU A 182 -21.72 -6.13 37.82
CA LEU A 182 -22.55 -5.48 38.83
C LEU A 182 -23.25 -6.50 39.75
N VAL A 183 -23.65 -7.66 39.23
CA VAL A 183 -24.31 -8.72 40.01
C VAL A 183 -23.30 -9.58 40.77
N ASN A 184 -22.24 -10.02 40.10
CA ASN A 184 -21.40 -11.09 40.64
C ASN A 184 -20.13 -10.60 41.36
N CYS A 185 -19.62 -9.41 41.03
CA CYS A 185 -18.34 -8.93 41.55
C CYS A 185 -18.18 -7.39 41.43
N PRO A 186 -19.08 -6.58 42.00
CA PRO A 186 -19.10 -5.12 41.74
C PRO A 186 -17.84 -4.38 42.18
N ASP A 187 -17.07 -4.92 43.15
CA ASP A 187 -15.84 -4.31 43.63
C ASP A 187 -14.75 -4.18 42.55
N VAL A 188 -14.78 -5.00 41.50
CA VAL A 188 -13.78 -4.92 40.40
C VAL A 188 -13.94 -3.66 39.53
N LEU A 189 -15.07 -2.97 39.63
CA LEU A 189 -15.34 -1.75 38.86
C LEU A 189 -14.83 -0.48 39.55
N LYS A 190 -14.54 -0.53 40.86
CA LYS A 190 -14.09 0.63 41.64
C LYS A 190 -12.73 1.13 41.13
N GLY A 191 -12.58 2.44 40.98
CA GLY A 191 -11.37 3.07 40.45
C GLY A 191 -11.18 2.91 38.94
N THR A 192 -12.15 2.35 38.23
CA THR A 192 -12.16 2.24 36.77
C THR A 192 -13.15 3.23 36.15
N ALA A 193 -13.11 3.40 34.83
CA ALA A 193 -14.10 4.21 34.10
C ALA A 193 -15.55 3.71 34.29
N TRP A 194 -15.74 2.47 34.74
CA TRP A 194 -17.03 1.81 34.91
C TRP A 194 -17.63 1.99 36.32
N GLU A 195 -16.92 2.65 37.25
CA GLU A 195 -17.44 2.85 38.60
C GLU A 195 -18.73 3.69 38.57
N GLY A 196 -19.81 3.13 39.13
CA GLY A 196 -21.12 3.80 39.17
C GLY A 196 -21.88 3.80 37.84
N ILE A 197 -21.35 3.19 36.78
CA ILE A 197 -22.01 3.07 35.49
C ILE A 197 -22.97 1.88 35.49
N THR A 198 -24.20 2.09 35.05
CA THR A 198 -25.22 1.04 34.90
C THR A 198 -25.64 0.80 33.45
N ASN A 199 -25.27 1.70 32.55
CA ASN A 199 -25.48 1.57 31.11
C ASN A 199 -24.16 1.94 30.43
N ALA A 200 -23.64 1.02 29.62
CA ALA A 200 -22.38 1.19 28.92
C ALA A 200 -22.37 2.42 28.01
N GLY A 201 -23.52 2.89 27.51
CA GLY A 201 -23.59 4.11 26.70
C GLY A 201 -23.18 5.39 27.45
N ASP A 202 -23.28 5.39 28.78
CA ASP A 202 -22.99 6.57 29.61
C ASP A 202 -21.50 6.65 30.02
N VAL A 203 -20.71 5.60 29.79
CA VAL A 203 -19.29 5.61 30.11
C VAL A 203 -18.57 6.64 29.25
N ILE A 204 -17.73 7.47 29.87
CA ILE A 204 -16.91 8.43 29.13
C ILE A 204 -15.69 7.70 28.57
N VAL A 205 -15.56 7.71 27.26
CA VAL A 205 -14.49 7.06 26.51
C VAL A 205 -13.42 8.10 26.18
N PRO A 206 -12.24 8.04 26.82
CA PRO A 206 -11.12 8.90 26.43
C PRO A 206 -10.59 8.50 25.06
N GLU A 207 -9.68 9.30 24.51
CA GLU A 207 -8.89 8.83 23.39
C GLU A 207 -7.84 7.85 23.88
N GLY A 208 -7.80 6.66 23.28
CA GLY A 208 -6.73 5.69 23.49
C GLY A 208 -5.53 5.98 22.59
N ASP A 209 -4.75 4.94 22.34
CA ASP A 209 -3.65 5.00 21.37
C ASP A 209 -4.19 5.24 19.95
N PHE A 210 -3.30 5.61 19.03
CA PHE A 210 -3.63 5.74 17.63
C PHE A 210 -2.60 5.07 16.75
N THR A 211 -3.05 4.63 15.58
CA THR A 211 -2.24 4.04 14.52
C THR A 211 -2.25 4.96 13.31
N LEU A 212 -1.11 5.07 12.64
CA LEU A 212 -0.92 5.90 11.45
C LEU A 212 -0.58 5.02 10.26
N THR A 213 -1.16 5.32 9.11
CA THR A 213 -0.81 4.66 7.85
C THR A 213 -0.66 5.73 6.77
N PRO A 214 0.57 6.12 6.42
CA PRO A 214 0.81 7.08 5.35
C PRO A 214 0.28 6.60 4.00
N SER A 215 -0.23 7.50 3.18
CA SER A 215 -0.58 7.20 1.79
C SER A 215 0.69 7.00 0.95
N PRO A 216 0.62 6.22 -0.15
CA PRO A 216 1.77 5.97 -1.03
C PRO A 216 2.40 7.23 -1.63
N ASP A 217 1.60 8.29 -1.79
CA ASP A 217 2.05 9.58 -2.30
C ASP A 217 2.68 10.51 -1.22
N GLY A 218 2.58 10.13 0.05
CA GLY A 218 3.10 10.88 1.19
C GLY A 218 2.29 12.14 1.56
N GLY A 219 1.26 12.48 0.79
CA GLY A 219 0.46 13.69 0.99
C GLY A 219 -0.59 13.57 2.09
N ASN A 220 -1.01 12.35 2.40
CA ASN A 220 -2.06 12.04 3.36
C ASN A 220 -1.59 10.98 4.37
N VAL A 221 -2.25 10.95 5.52
CA VAL A 221 -2.05 9.92 6.54
C VAL A 221 -3.39 9.47 7.06
N LEU A 222 -3.62 8.16 7.04
CA LEU A 222 -4.77 7.58 7.70
C LEU A 222 -4.47 7.51 9.18
N LEU A 223 -5.30 8.19 9.99
CA LEU A 223 -5.22 8.17 11.43
C LEU A 223 -6.35 7.30 11.98
N VAL A 224 -5.99 6.18 12.59
CA VAL A 224 -6.91 5.33 13.34
C VAL A 224 -6.78 5.66 14.82
N ARG A 225 -7.81 6.24 15.43
CA ARG A 225 -7.86 6.47 16.88
C ARG A 225 -8.63 5.36 17.54
N HIS A 226 -8.03 4.72 18.54
CA HIS A 226 -8.68 3.64 19.26
C HIS A 226 -9.54 4.20 20.40
N ARG A 227 -10.84 3.93 20.36
CA ARG A 227 -11.85 4.45 21.32
C ARG A 227 -12.50 3.31 22.06
N VAL A 228 -11.68 2.57 22.80
CA VAL A 228 -12.07 1.34 23.48
C VAL A 228 -11.82 1.41 24.99
N LEU A 229 -12.61 0.68 25.77
CA LEU A 229 -12.44 0.53 27.22
C LEU A 229 -12.54 -0.93 27.63
N SER A 230 -11.62 -1.37 28.49
CA SER A 230 -11.67 -2.71 29.07
C SER A 230 -12.60 -2.76 30.28
N ILE A 231 -13.38 -3.85 30.39
CA ILE A 231 -14.11 -4.19 31.62
C ILE A 231 -13.34 -5.32 32.32
N PRO A 232 -12.83 -5.14 33.56
CA PRO A 232 -12.12 -6.19 34.28
C PRO A 232 -12.94 -7.47 34.43
N THR A 233 -12.25 -8.61 34.49
CA THR A 233 -12.88 -9.89 34.85
C THR A 233 -13.23 -9.92 36.34
N CYS A 234 -14.13 -10.81 36.79
CA CYS A 234 -14.37 -10.98 38.23
C CYS A 234 -13.12 -11.44 39.01
N GLY A 235 -12.12 -12.01 38.34
CA GLY A 235 -10.82 -12.35 38.94
C GLY A 235 -9.89 -11.15 39.12
N GLY A 236 -10.28 -9.95 38.67
CA GLY A 236 -9.46 -8.73 38.73
C GLY A 236 -8.40 -8.60 37.63
N ALA A 237 -8.28 -9.59 36.73
CA ALA A 237 -7.43 -9.47 35.55
C ALA A 237 -8.06 -8.54 34.50
N PRO A 238 -7.25 -7.88 33.65
CA PRO A 238 -7.76 -7.13 32.49
C PRO A 238 -8.73 -8.00 31.68
N GLY A 239 -9.89 -7.45 31.34
CA GLY A 239 -10.87 -8.14 30.51
C GLY A 239 -10.86 -7.63 29.08
N GLN A 240 -11.91 -7.98 28.34
CA GLN A 240 -12.09 -7.53 26.97
C GLN A 240 -12.32 -6.00 26.91
N TYR A 241 -11.75 -5.40 25.88
CA TYR A 241 -11.99 -4.06 25.37
C TYR A 241 -13.24 -4.04 24.50
N TYR A 242 -14.14 -3.14 24.86
CA TYR A 242 -15.36 -2.82 24.13
C TYR A 242 -15.20 -1.47 23.44
N GLY A 243 -15.85 -1.31 22.29
CA GLY A 243 -15.86 -0.07 21.54
C GLY A 243 -15.36 -0.23 20.11
N VAL A 244 -14.96 0.90 19.53
CA VAL A 244 -14.59 0.97 18.11
C VAL A 244 -13.31 1.76 17.92
N SER A 245 -12.67 1.59 16.77
CA SER A 245 -11.68 2.56 16.29
C SER A 245 -12.36 3.54 15.34
N THR A 246 -12.08 4.83 15.49
CA THR A 246 -12.50 5.87 14.55
C THR A 246 -11.36 6.13 13.59
N VAL A 247 -11.63 6.31 12.31
CA VAL A 247 -10.57 6.60 11.33
C VAL A 247 -10.74 8.03 10.80
N HIS A 248 -9.66 8.60 10.34
CA HIS A 248 -9.56 9.98 9.91
C HIS A 248 -8.53 10.05 8.80
N VAL A 249 -8.66 11.02 7.88
CA VAL A 249 -7.56 11.38 6.98
C VAL A 249 -6.95 12.67 7.48
N MET A 250 -5.64 12.67 7.58
CA MET A 250 -4.83 13.83 7.90
C MET A 250 -4.09 14.28 6.65
N SER A 251 -4.06 15.58 6.43
CA SER A 251 -3.36 16.21 5.31
C SER A 251 -2.84 17.59 5.75
N ASN A 252 -2.10 18.28 4.88
CA ASN A 252 -1.70 19.66 5.16
C ASN A 252 -2.90 20.63 5.34
N ASN A 253 -4.11 20.24 4.91
CA ASN A 253 -5.34 21.02 5.09
C ASN A 253 -6.04 20.74 6.44
N GLY A 254 -5.46 19.91 7.29
CA GLY A 254 -5.99 19.51 8.59
C GLY A 254 -6.52 18.08 8.60
N ILE A 255 -7.24 17.76 9.67
CA ILE A 255 -7.88 16.46 9.85
C ILE A 255 -9.30 16.53 9.35
N LYS A 256 -9.65 15.55 8.52
CA LYS A 256 -11.01 15.28 8.11
C LYS A 256 -11.42 13.93 8.68
N ASP A 257 -12.46 13.95 9.50
CA ASP A 257 -13.10 12.73 9.95
C ASP A 257 -13.66 12.01 8.72
N LEU A 258 -13.18 10.80 8.46
CA LEU A 258 -13.79 9.91 7.47
C LEU A 258 -15.01 9.17 8.06
N PHE A 259 -15.26 9.38 9.36
CA PHE A 259 -16.13 8.62 10.24
C PHE A 259 -17.04 9.56 11.05
N PRO A 260 -18.18 9.08 11.59
CA PRO A 260 -18.24 7.99 12.58
C PRO A 260 -18.38 6.59 11.96
N TYR A 261 -17.66 5.63 12.55
CA TYR A 261 -17.75 4.20 12.24
C TYR A 261 -19.06 3.67 12.83
N GLY A 262 -20.16 3.82 12.09
CA GLY A 262 -21.41 3.11 12.34
C GLY A 262 -21.61 2.15 11.17
N GLN A 263 -21.29 0.87 11.30
CA GLN A 263 -21.21 0.01 10.12
C GLN A 263 -22.59 -0.22 9.48
N HIS A 264 -22.83 0.49 8.39
CA HIS A 264 -23.67 0.07 7.26
C HIS A 264 -24.93 -0.71 7.64
N ASN A 265 -25.74 -0.16 8.56
CA ASN A 265 -27.00 -0.76 9.00
C ASN A 265 -26.90 -2.20 9.53
N GLY A 266 -25.77 -2.61 10.11
CA GLY A 266 -25.63 -3.94 10.70
C GLY A 266 -25.39 -5.06 9.70
N ALA A 267 -24.78 -4.77 8.54
CA ALA A 267 -24.27 -5.79 7.62
C ALA A 267 -23.04 -6.53 8.21
N ARG A 268 -23.22 -7.19 9.36
CA ARG A 268 -22.30 -8.21 9.87
C ARG A 268 -22.73 -9.51 9.23
N SER A 269 -22.15 -9.81 8.09
CA SER A 269 -22.30 -11.15 7.54
C SER A 269 -21.55 -12.13 8.46
N LYS A 270 -22.23 -13.22 8.84
CA LYS A 270 -21.77 -14.22 9.82
C LYS A 270 -21.56 -15.59 9.17
N THR A 271 -21.10 -15.61 7.94
CA THR A 271 -21.08 -16.82 7.09
C THR A 271 -19.87 -17.67 7.41
N ALA A 272 -18.69 -17.05 7.52
CA ALA A 272 -17.43 -17.74 7.82
C ALA A 272 -17.02 -17.59 9.28
N CYS A 273 -17.50 -18.48 10.15
CA CYS A 273 -17.08 -18.53 11.55
C CYS A 273 -15.62 -19.01 11.67
N GLN A 274 -14.67 -18.08 11.77
CA GLN A 274 -13.26 -18.39 12.00
C GLN A 274 -12.98 -18.52 13.50
N SER A 275 -11.89 -19.21 13.85
CA SER A 275 -11.48 -19.35 15.26
C SER A 275 -11.40 -17.98 15.93
N PRO A 276 -11.97 -17.81 17.13
CA PRO A 276 -11.84 -16.57 17.86
C PRO A 276 -10.41 -16.37 18.37
N ASP A 277 -9.58 -17.42 18.48
CA ASP A 277 -8.18 -17.40 18.94
C ASP A 277 -7.26 -16.70 17.94
N VAL A 278 -7.37 -15.37 17.85
CA VAL A 278 -6.58 -14.50 16.97
C VAL A 278 -5.76 -13.49 17.78
N PRO A 279 -4.73 -12.85 17.21
CA PRO A 279 -4.07 -11.73 17.84
C PRO A 279 -5.08 -10.68 18.31
N ASN A 280 -4.79 -10.06 19.45
CA ASN A 280 -5.65 -9.02 20.04
C ASN A 280 -7.06 -9.51 20.40
N LEU A 281 -7.17 -10.73 20.97
CA LEU A 281 -8.37 -11.30 21.62
C LEU A 281 -9.09 -10.34 22.57
N ALA A 282 -8.35 -9.39 23.12
CA ALA A 282 -8.91 -8.42 24.03
C ALA A 282 -9.91 -7.51 23.32
N TRP A 283 -9.87 -7.31 22.00
CA TRP A 283 -10.72 -6.34 21.31
C TRP A 283 -11.94 -7.01 20.68
N THR A 284 -13.13 -6.48 20.94
CA THR A 284 -14.37 -6.99 20.32
C THR A 284 -14.46 -6.61 18.83
N THR A 285 -13.99 -5.41 18.48
CA THR A 285 -13.87 -4.92 17.09
C THR A 285 -12.45 -4.39 16.86
N ASP A 286 -11.81 -4.78 15.75
CA ASP A 286 -10.40 -4.45 15.47
C ASP A 286 -10.15 -4.22 13.98
N LEU A 287 -9.40 -3.18 13.63
CA LEU A 287 -9.01 -2.91 12.24
C LEU A 287 -7.77 -3.76 11.93
N SER A 288 -7.99 -4.95 11.39
CA SER A 288 -6.91 -5.95 11.26
C SER A 288 -5.95 -5.66 10.11
N GLU A 289 -6.41 -5.02 9.03
CA GLU A 289 -5.59 -4.73 7.84
C GLU A 289 -6.03 -3.40 7.22
N ILE A 290 -5.07 -2.60 6.79
CA ILE A 290 -5.26 -1.27 6.20
C ILE A 290 -4.39 -1.22 4.95
N GLU A 291 -5.03 -1.09 3.79
CA GLU A 291 -4.34 -1.12 2.50
C GLU A 291 -4.75 0.08 1.64
N TRP A 292 -3.82 1.01 1.46
CA TRP A 292 -3.99 2.13 0.52
C TRP A 292 -4.00 1.65 -0.92
N SER A 293 -4.88 2.21 -1.73
CA SER A 293 -4.76 2.10 -3.19
C SER A 293 -3.47 2.82 -3.65
N PRO A 294 -2.79 2.32 -4.69
CA PRO A 294 -1.56 2.92 -5.19
C PRO A 294 -1.69 4.39 -5.62
N ASP A 295 -2.89 4.81 -6.05
CA ASP A 295 -3.22 6.20 -6.37
C ASP A 295 -3.34 7.10 -5.11
N GLY A 296 -3.52 6.51 -3.93
CA GLY A 296 -3.67 7.25 -2.66
C GLY A 296 -5.10 7.74 -2.38
N ASP A 297 -6.07 7.35 -3.19
CA ASP A 297 -7.43 7.92 -3.16
C ASP A 297 -8.42 7.10 -2.31
N THR A 298 -8.14 5.81 -2.18
CA THR A 298 -9.02 4.85 -1.52
C THR A 298 -8.24 3.99 -0.52
N VAL A 299 -8.89 3.63 0.59
CA VAL A 299 -8.33 2.68 1.54
C VAL A 299 -9.23 1.46 1.65
N ALA A 300 -8.67 0.27 1.48
CA ALA A 300 -9.32 -0.97 1.83
C ALA A 300 -9.03 -1.30 3.30
N LEU A 301 -10.08 -1.36 4.12
CA LEU A 301 -10.01 -1.68 5.54
C LEU A 301 -10.62 -3.06 5.78
N THR A 302 -9.82 -4.01 6.26
CA THR A 302 -10.36 -5.26 6.81
C THR A 302 -10.62 -5.05 8.29
N VAL A 303 -11.84 -5.33 8.71
CA VAL A 303 -12.24 -5.22 10.11
C VAL A 303 -12.71 -6.55 10.64
N ARG A 304 -12.19 -6.91 11.82
CA ARG A 304 -12.55 -8.10 12.57
C ARG A 304 -13.61 -7.79 13.63
N TYR A 305 -14.59 -8.68 13.78
CA TYR A 305 -15.55 -8.71 14.88
C TYR A 305 -15.49 -10.03 15.62
N LEU A 306 -15.53 -9.99 16.94
CA LEU A 306 -15.83 -11.15 17.77
C LEU A 306 -17.33 -11.18 18.06
N ASP A 307 -18.00 -12.25 17.64
CA ASP A 307 -19.45 -12.43 17.81
C ASP A 307 -19.80 -13.92 17.77
N GLN A 308 -21.05 -14.27 18.05
CA GLN A 308 -21.56 -15.63 17.93
C GLN A 308 -22.21 -15.89 16.57
N ASP A 309 -21.99 -17.08 16.03
CA ASP A 309 -22.77 -17.58 14.89
C ASP A 309 -24.19 -18.01 15.30
N ALA A 310 -24.99 -18.44 14.33
CA ALA A 310 -26.36 -18.91 14.58
C ALA A 310 -26.44 -20.13 15.53
N GLY A 311 -25.32 -20.86 15.71
CA GLY A 311 -25.20 -21.99 16.62
C GLY A 311 -24.68 -21.62 18.01
N GLY A 312 -24.43 -20.33 18.28
CA GLY A 312 -23.88 -19.84 19.55
C GLY A 312 -22.38 -20.07 19.72
N ARG A 313 -21.66 -20.45 18.65
CA ARG A 313 -20.20 -20.59 18.68
C ARG A 313 -19.58 -19.21 18.61
N ASN A 314 -18.55 -18.95 19.43
CA ASN A 314 -17.78 -17.71 19.36
C ASN A 314 -16.90 -17.73 18.11
N CYS A 315 -16.94 -16.68 17.31
CA CYS A 315 -16.30 -16.60 16.02
C CYS A 315 -15.59 -15.25 15.85
N ALA A 316 -14.52 -15.25 15.06
CA ALA A 316 -14.01 -14.06 14.41
C ALA A 316 -14.59 -13.94 12.99
N PHE A 317 -15.26 -12.82 12.71
CA PHE A 317 -15.77 -12.47 11.38
C PHE A 317 -14.95 -11.33 10.80
N TYR A 318 -14.72 -11.34 9.49
CA TYR A 318 -13.91 -10.34 8.79
C TYR A 318 -14.70 -9.73 7.64
N PHE A 319 -14.64 -8.41 7.53
CA PHE A 319 -15.38 -7.67 6.51
C PHE A 319 -14.52 -6.55 5.93
N ILE A 320 -14.63 -6.35 4.62
CA ILE A 320 -13.84 -5.34 3.89
C ILE A 320 -14.71 -4.12 3.61
N TYR A 321 -14.15 -2.94 3.91
CA TYR A 321 -14.70 -1.64 3.60
C TYR A 321 -13.77 -0.90 2.65
N LEU A 322 -14.32 -0.19 1.68
CA LEU A 322 -13.59 0.82 0.92
C LEU A 322 -13.89 2.19 1.47
N VAL A 323 -12.87 3.00 1.68
CA VAL A 323 -12.98 4.38 2.15
C VAL A 323 -12.36 5.30 1.12
N ASP A 324 -13.18 6.10 0.45
CA ASP A 324 -12.74 7.17 -0.43
C ASP A 324 -12.37 8.39 0.42
N ILE A 325 -11.11 8.83 0.38
CA ILE A 325 -10.61 9.85 1.32
C ILE A 325 -11.13 11.26 1.00
N PHE A 326 -11.43 11.53 -0.27
CA PHE A 326 -11.86 12.87 -0.72
C PHE A 326 -13.32 13.15 -0.44
N SER A 327 -14.20 12.19 -0.74
CA SER A 327 -15.62 12.26 -0.42
C SER A 327 -15.92 11.88 1.02
N GLY A 328 -15.05 11.08 1.66
CA GLY A 328 -15.33 10.45 2.96
C GLY A 328 -16.36 9.33 2.86
N ARG A 329 -16.66 8.85 1.64
CA ARG A 329 -17.62 7.78 1.42
C ARG A 329 -17.00 6.46 1.87
N VAL A 330 -17.78 5.67 2.60
CA VAL A 330 -17.44 4.30 2.97
C VAL A 330 -18.41 3.36 2.27
N ASP A 331 -17.90 2.31 1.64
CA ASP A 331 -18.68 1.25 1.00
C ASP A 331 -18.33 -0.11 1.62
N ALA A 332 -19.33 -0.79 2.18
CA ALA A 332 -19.20 -2.17 2.63
C ALA A 332 -19.18 -3.09 1.41
N ILE A 333 -18.11 -3.85 1.21
CA ILE A 333 -17.94 -4.66 -0.01
C ILE A 333 -18.43 -6.08 0.21
N ALA A 334 -17.76 -6.82 1.10
CA ALA A 334 -18.02 -8.23 1.31
C ALA A 334 -17.38 -8.73 2.62
N GLU A 335 -17.80 -9.93 3.05
CA GLU A 335 -16.93 -10.73 3.90
C GLU A 335 -15.62 -10.97 3.18
N GLY A 336 -14.53 -10.89 3.91
CA GLY A 336 -13.24 -11.18 3.38
C GLY A 336 -12.12 -10.58 4.19
N ARG A 337 -10.91 -10.88 3.77
CA ARG A 337 -9.67 -10.40 4.34
C ARG A 337 -8.62 -10.34 3.25
N ARG A 338 -7.46 -9.79 3.61
CA ARG A 338 -6.27 -9.73 2.79
C ARG A 338 -6.60 -9.00 1.48
N PRO A 339 -6.92 -7.69 1.52
CA PRO A 339 -7.09 -6.89 0.32
C PRO A 339 -5.73 -6.65 -0.36
N VAL A 340 -5.71 -6.72 -1.70
CA VAL A 340 -4.58 -6.28 -2.55
C VAL A 340 -5.13 -5.46 -3.70
N TRP A 341 -4.62 -4.25 -3.84
CA TRP A 341 -4.89 -3.43 -5.02
C TRP A 341 -4.04 -3.86 -6.19
N ALA A 342 -4.58 -3.73 -7.39
CA ALA A 342 -3.89 -3.97 -8.64
C ALA A 342 -4.23 -2.88 -9.65
N ASN A 343 -3.45 -2.79 -10.73
CA ASN A 343 -3.68 -1.85 -11.83
C ASN A 343 -3.85 -0.40 -11.31
N GLY A 344 -2.95 -0.01 -10.40
CA GLY A 344 -2.89 1.31 -9.77
C GLY A 344 -4.17 1.75 -9.06
N GLY A 345 -4.89 0.82 -8.42
CA GLY A 345 -6.08 1.14 -7.62
C GLY A 345 -7.42 0.80 -8.30
N SER A 346 -7.42 0.56 -9.61
CA SER A 346 -8.66 0.26 -10.35
C SER A 346 -9.29 -1.11 -10.05
N LYS A 347 -8.52 -2.03 -9.45
CA LYS A 347 -8.98 -3.36 -9.05
C LYS A 347 -8.57 -3.68 -7.63
N LEU A 348 -9.46 -4.33 -6.91
CA LEU A 348 -9.18 -4.91 -5.60
C LEU A 348 -9.39 -6.42 -5.64
N TYR A 349 -8.41 -7.17 -5.19
CA TYR A 349 -8.52 -8.61 -4.94
C TYR A 349 -8.58 -8.87 -3.45
N TYR A 350 -9.34 -9.89 -3.05
CA TYR A 350 -9.46 -10.28 -1.65
C TYR A 350 -9.90 -11.73 -1.49
N PHE A 351 -9.86 -12.24 -0.27
CA PHE A 351 -10.09 -13.65 0.03
C PHE A 351 -11.24 -13.87 0.99
N THR A 352 -12.01 -14.93 0.75
CA THR A 352 -12.97 -15.49 1.73
C THR A 352 -12.58 -16.90 2.12
N ARG A 353 -13.01 -17.34 3.32
CA ARG A 353 -12.79 -18.71 3.80
C ARG A 353 -14.12 -19.42 4.02
N ALA A 354 -14.14 -20.71 3.73
CA ALA A 354 -15.16 -21.63 4.22
C ALA A 354 -14.58 -22.45 5.38
N MET A 355 -15.31 -22.56 6.48
CA MET A 355 -14.86 -23.20 7.72
C MET A 355 -15.79 -24.35 8.10
N ASP A 356 -15.25 -25.40 8.73
CA ASP A 356 -16.07 -26.43 9.37
C ASP A 356 -16.44 -26.06 10.82
N ASN A 357 -17.08 -26.99 11.53
CA ASN A 357 -17.51 -26.75 12.90
C ASN A 357 -16.36 -26.68 13.92
N GLY A 358 -15.17 -27.19 13.57
CA GLY A 358 -13.95 -27.18 14.36
C GLY A 358 -12.97 -26.07 13.97
N TYR A 359 -13.42 -25.07 13.22
CA TYR A 359 -12.60 -23.98 12.67
C TYR A 359 -11.51 -24.44 11.68
N ASN A 360 -11.63 -25.62 11.09
CA ASN A 360 -10.72 -26.02 10.02
C ASN A 360 -11.11 -25.31 8.73
N VAL A 361 -10.12 -24.75 8.04
CA VAL A 361 -10.31 -24.13 6.72
C VAL A 361 -10.60 -25.22 5.70
N LEU A 362 -11.80 -25.23 5.13
CA LEU A 362 -12.23 -26.17 4.10
C LEU A 362 -11.85 -25.69 2.69
N ARG A 363 -11.94 -24.39 2.46
CA ARG A 363 -11.66 -23.75 1.16
C ARG A 363 -11.33 -22.28 1.36
N GLU A 364 -10.47 -21.75 0.52
CA GLU A 364 -10.27 -20.32 0.32
C GLU A 364 -10.69 -19.94 -1.10
N ASP A 365 -11.39 -18.83 -1.24
CA ASP A 365 -11.84 -18.32 -2.54
C ASP A 365 -11.25 -16.92 -2.78
N LEU A 366 -10.64 -16.75 -3.96
CA LEU A 366 -10.19 -15.45 -4.46
C LEU A 366 -11.37 -14.72 -5.12
N TRP A 367 -11.52 -13.44 -4.78
CA TRP A 367 -12.52 -12.53 -5.32
C TRP A 367 -11.84 -11.31 -5.93
N GLN A 368 -12.53 -10.71 -6.91
CA GLN A 368 -12.13 -9.47 -7.55
C GLN A 368 -13.30 -8.48 -7.48
N LEU A 369 -13.02 -7.25 -7.06
CA LEU A 369 -13.84 -6.07 -7.25
C LEU A 369 -13.22 -5.21 -8.35
N SER A 370 -14.01 -4.92 -9.38
CA SER A 370 -13.61 -4.06 -10.51
C SER A 370 -14.86 -3.35 -11.01
N GLU A 371 -14.80 -2.03 -11.21
CA GLU A 371 -15.94 -1.22 -11.71
C GLU A 371 -17.23 -1.44 -10.90
N GLY A 372 -17.10 -1.55 -9.57
CA GLY A 372 -18.23 -1.80 -8.66
C GLY A 372 -18.82 -3.22 -8.72
N LYS A 373 -18.25 -4.12 -9.54
CA LYS A 373 -18.71 -5.51 -9.68
C LYS A 373 -17.77 -6.48 -8.96
N VAL A 374 -18.36 -7.28 -8.08
CA VAL A 374 -17.69 -8.39 -7.39
C VAL A 374 -17.81 -9.68 -8.21
N THR A 375 -16.69 -10.38 -8.43
CA THR A 375 -16.62 -11.65 -9.17
C THR A 375 -15.74 -12.65 -8.42
N GLN A 376 -16.23 -13.88 -8.23
CA GLN A 376 -15.42 -14.98 -7.68
C GLN A 376 -14.53 -15.55 -8.78
N LEU A 377 -13.22 -15.61 -8.52
CA LEU A 377 -12.22 -16.18 -9.43
C LEU A 377 -11.80 -17.58 -8.99
N GLY A 378 -11.73 -17.83 -7.68
CA GLY A 378 -11.20 -19.07 -7.11
C GLY A 378 -9.68 -19.22 -7.31
N LEU A 379 -9.09 -20.21 -6.63
CA LEU A 379 -7.67 -20.52 -6.72
C LEU A 379 -7.38 -21.66 -7.72
N PRO A 380 -6.20 -21.68 -8.35
CA PRO A 380 -5.72 -22.84 -9.09
C PRO A 380 -5.69 -24.11 -8.22
N THR A 381 -5.92 -25.27 -8.83
CA THR A 381 -5.82 -26.55 -8.13
C THR A 381 -4.40 -26.72 -7.55
N GLY A 382 -4.31 -27.02 -6.25
CA GLY A 382 -3.04 -27.20 -5.57
C GLY A 382 -2.43 -25.91 -5.00
N ALA A 383 -3.12 -24.77 -5.12
CA ALA A 383 -2.70 -23.49 -4.52
C ALA A 383 -3.52 -23.15 -3.27
N GLN A 384 -2.85 -22.60 -2.26
CA GLN A 384 -3.45 -21.98 -1.07
C GLN A 384 -2.66 -20.71 -0.74
N PHE A 385 -3.21 -19.76 -0.01
CA PHE A 385 -2.47 -18.54 0.30
C PHE A 385 -1.32 -18.76 1.33
N VAL A 386 -0.22 -17.98 1.21
CA VAL A 386 0.92 -17.99 2.15
C VAL A 386 0.77 -16.88 3.19
N PRO A 387 0.91 -17.11 4.51
CA PRO A 387 1.22 -18.36 5.17
C PRO A 387 0.00 -18.98 5.87
N THR A 388 -0.05 -20.31 5.86
CA THR A 388 -1.05 -21.12 6.57
C THR A 388 -0.74 -21.27 8.07
N ALA A 389 0.46 -20.91 8.49
CA ALA A 389 0.81 -20.66 9.89
C ALA A 389 0.94 -19.15 10.11
N PHE A 390 0.52 -18.67 11.27
CA PHE A 390 0.83 -17.36 11.87
C PHE A 390 -0.21 -16.23 11.79
N ASP A 391 -0.90 -16.15 12.91
CA ASP A 391 -1.18 -14.99 13.77
C ASP A 391 -0.01 -13.99 14.04
N SER A 392 1.20 -14.16 13.50
CA SER A 392 2.30 -13.16 13.57
C SER A 392 2.47 -12.36 12.26
N THR A 393 1.68 -11.29 12.16
CA THR A 393 2.04 -9.93 11.69
C THR A 393 2.73 -9.67 10.33
N GLY A 394 2.58 -10.53 9.33
CA GLY A 394 2.44 -10.00 7.97
C GLY A 394 1.03 -9.42 7.81
N VAL A 395 0.82 -8.10 7.95
CA VAL A 395 -0.51 -7.46 7.80
C VAL A 395 -1.00 -7.52 6.36
N GLN A 396 -0.06 -7.58 5.40
CA GLN A 396 -0.34 -7.50 3.97
C GLN A 396 0.00 -8.80 3.26
N LEU A 397 -0.77 -9.09 2.21
CA LEU A 397 -0.42 -10.08 1.20
C LEU A 397 0.89 -9.68 0.51
N PRO A 398 1.87 -10.58 0.39
CA PRO A 398 3.03 -10.31 -0.45
C PRO A 398 2.59 -10.17 -1.90
N ALA A 399 2.58 -8.93 -2.40
CA ALA A 399 2.18 -8.57 -3.75
C ALA A 399 3.32 -7.81 -4.46
N THR A 400 3.32 -7.86 -5.78
CA THR A 400 4.23 -7.03 -6.59
C THR A 400 3.85 -5.56 -6.51
N SER A 401 4.79 -4.69 -6.87
CA SER A 401 4.58 -3.23 -6.81
C SER A 401 3.37 -2.73 -7.61
N ASP A 402 3.00 -3.43 -8.69
CA ASP A 402 1.82 -3.15 -9.51
C ASP A 402 0.56 -3.91 -9.07
N GLY A 403 0.69 -4.76 -8.05
CA GLY A 403 -0.37 -5.59 -7.49
C GLY A 403 -0.88 -6.68 -8.42
N THR A 404 -0.15 -7.01 -9.48
CA THR A 404 -0.58 -8.03 -10.47
C THR A 404 -0.28 -9.44 -10.02
N ARG A 405 0.77 -9.63 -9.21
CA ARG A 405 1.18 -10.95 -8.72
C ARG A 405 1.18 -11.00 -7.21
N ILE A 406 0.82 -12.16 -6.66
CA ILE A 406 0.91 -12.45 -5.22
C ILE A 406 1.65 -13.76 -4.97
N LEU A 407 2.11 -13.96 -3.74
CA LEU A 407 2.61 -15.26 -3.30
C LEU A 407 1.49 -16.17 -2.79
N VAL A 408 1.51 -17.42 -3.24
CA VAL A 408 0.66 -18.53 -2.79
C VAL A 408 1.56 -19.74 -2.48
N CYS A 409 1.08 -20.75 -1.78
CA CYS A 409 1.79 -21.98 -1.45
C CYS A 409 1.21 -23.18 -2.19
N ASN A 410 2.05 -24.19 -2.37
CA ASN A 410 1.65 -25.44 -2.97
C ASN A 410 1.09 -26.42 -1.92
N THR A 411 -0.22 -26.65 -1.94
CA THR A 411 -0.89 -27.56 -0.99
C THR A 411 -0.55 -29.02 -1.20
N LEU A 412 -0.12 -29.42 -2.41
CA LEU A 412 0.25 -30.81 -2.70
C LEU A 412 1.47 -31.27 -1.89
N ASN A 413 2.27 -30.33 -1.40
CA ASN A 413 3.47 -30.60 -0.62
C ASN A 413 3.32 -30.27 0.87
N SER A 414 2.11 -29.93 1.36
CA SER A 414 1.88 -29.36 2.70
C SER A 414 2.34 -27.90 2.87
N CYS A 415 2.32 -27.11 1.79
CA CYS A 415 2.76 -25.71 1.75
C CYS A 415 4.23 -25.38 2.13
N PRO A 416 5.25 -26.21 1.82
CA PRO A 416 6.65 -25.85 2.00
C PRO A 416 7.19 -24.95 0.88
N ASP A 417 6.57 -25.01 -0.30
CA ASP A 417 6.99 -24.24 -1.46
C ASP A 417 6.09 -23.03 -1.65
N THR A 418 6.72 -21.89 -1.97
CA THR A 418 6.00 -20.70 -2.42
C THR A 418 5.91 -20.68 -3.94
N LEU A 419 4.87 -20.02 -4.47
CA LEU A 419 4.56 -19.88 -5.88
C LEU A 419 4.19 -18.41 -6.08
N SER A 420 4.68 -17.79 -7.15
CA SER A 420 4.13 -16.52 -7.61
C SER A 420 2.92 -16.81 -8.49
N MET A 421 1.79 -16.18 -8.20
CA MET A 421 0.56 -16.31 -8.99
C MET A 421 0.21 -14.97 -9.62
N GLU A 422 -0.07 -14.97 -10.93
CA GLU A 422 -0.63 -13.83 -11.65
C GLU A 422 -2.13 -13.73 -11.38
N LEU A 423 -2.61 -12.58 -10.92
CA LEU A 423 -4.01 -12.41 -10.52
C LEU A 423 -4.94 -12.32 -11.73
N ALA A 424 -4.46 -11.80 -12.86
CA ALA A 424 -5.28 -11.60 -14.05
C ALA A 424 -5.71 -12.92 -14.71
N ASP A 425 -4.79 -13.89 -14.85
CA ASP A 425 -5.06 -15.17 -15.53
C ASP A 425 -4.95 -16.40 -14.61
N ARG A 426 -4.52 -16.21 -13.36
CA ARG A 426 -4.30 -17.26 -12.34
C ARG A 426 -3.21 -18.26 -12.74
N SER A 427 -2.30 -17.88 -13.62
CA SER A 427 -1.11 -18.66 -13.90
C SER A 427 -0.17 -18.66 -12.70
N ILE A 428 0.52 -19.78 -12.48
CA ILE A 428 1.46 -19.97 -11.37
C ILE A 428 2.87 -20.17 -11.91
N SER A 429 3.85 -19.59 -11.24
CA SER A 429 5.26 -19.83 -11.50
C SER A 429 5.64 -21.28 -11.14
N PRO A 430 6.82 -21.76 -11.59
CA PRO A 430 7.49 -22.87 -10.94
C PRO A 430 7.65 -22.63 -9.42
N PRO A 431 7.73 -23.69 -8.60
CA PRO A 431 8.02 -23.58 -7.16
C PRO A 431 9.25 -22.73 -6.87
N ILE A 432 9.06 -21.73 -6.01
CA ILE A 432 10.10 -20.91 -5.40
C ILE A 432 10.45 -21.57 -4.06
N PRO A 433 11.61 -22.24 -3.97
CA PRO A 433 12.00 -22.96 -2.76
C PRO A 433 12.27 -21.95 -1.64
N VAL A 434 11.74 -22.21 -0.45
CA VAL A 434 12.07 -21.40 0.74
C VAL A 434 13.57 -21.56 1.04
N PRO A 435 14.32 -20.49 1.32
CA PRO A 435 15.73 -20.58 1.69
C PRO A 435 15.97 -21.61 2.80
N ALA A 436 16.92 -22.54 2.61
CA ALA A 436 17.10 -23.71 3.48
C ALA A 436 17.38 -23.39 4.97
N ASN A 437 17.87 -22.18 5.25
CA ASN A 437 18.15 -21.70 6.61
C ASN A 437 16.91 -21.16 7.33
N ILE A 438 15.80 -20.94 6.61
CA ILE A 438 14.51 -20.62 7.18
C ILE A 438 13.85 -21.96 7.55
N LEU A 439 14.08 -22.42 8.79
CA LEU A 439 13.40 -23.59 9.35
C LEU A 439 11.89 -23.37 9.26
N PRO A 440 11.08 -24.43 9.03
CA PRO A 440 9.94 -24.42 8.11
C PRO A 440 8.79 -23.44 8.43
N TYR A 441 8.86 -22.69 9.53
CA TYR A 441 7.81 -21.83 10.08
C TYR A 441 8.36 -20.54 10.75
N GLN A 442 9.59 -20.11 10.43
CA GLN A 442 10.17 -18.89 11.01
C GLN A 442 9.95 -17.64 10.16
N VAL A 443 9.05 -17.60 9.19
CA VAL A 443 8.84 -16.41 8.35
C VAL A 443 7.93 -15.40 9.04
N MET A 444 8.41 -14.16 9.20
CA MET A 444 7.66 -13.03 9.72
C MET A 444 7.04 -12.18 8.60
N GLN A 445 7.84 -11.79 7.60
CA GLN A 445 7.39 -10.98 6.46
C GLN A 445 8.08 -11.46 5.16
N ILE A 446 7.38 -11.28 4.04
CA ILE A 446 7.93 -11.52 2.69
C ILE A 446 7.54 -10.33 1.80
N HIS A 447 8.50 -9.77 1.07
CA HIS A 447 8.26 -8.65 0.15
C HIS A 447 8.85 -8.94 -1.23
N TYR A 448 8.14 -8.53 -2.29
CA TYR A 448 8.75 -8.37 -3.60
C TYR A 448 9.64 -7.12 -3.59
N VAL A 449 10.87 -7.27 -4.09
CA VAL A 449 11.88 -6.20 -4.14
C VAL A 449 12.68 -6.26 -5.43
N ALA A 450 13.49 -5.23 -5.67
CA ALA A 450 14.34 -5.06 -6.85
C ALA A 450 13.54 -5.15 -8.16
N GLY A 451 12.46 -4.36 -8.28
CA GLY A 451 11.56 -4.41 -9.43
C GLY A 451 10.87 -5.76 -9.60
N ASP A 452 10.43 -6.34 -8.48
CA ASP A 452 9.73 -7.63 -8.43
C ASP A 452 10.53 -8.86 -8.94
N THR A 453 11.85 -8.72 -9.07
CA THR A 453 12.77 -9.80 -9.51
C THR A 453 13.34 -10.62 -8.36
N ARG A 454 13.17 -10.13 -7.13
CA ARG A 454 13.67 -10.75 -5.91
C ARG A 454 12.59 -10.77 -4.82
N LEU A 455 12.72 -11.72 -3.90
CA LEU A 455 11.97 -11.75 -2.65
C LEU A 455 12.91 -11.43 -1.49
N LEU A 456 12.42 -10.60 -0.57
CA LEU A 456 13.06 -10.29 0.70
C LEU A 456 12.28 -11.02 1.81
N TRP A 457 12.98 -11.85 2.58
CA TRP A 457 12.41 -12.71 3.61
C TRP A 457 12.92 -12.25 4.98
N LEU A 458 12.01 -11.86 5.87
CA LEU A 458 12.32 -11.56 7.25
C LEU A 458 11.84 -12.72 8.13
N THR A 459 12.71 -13.21 9.00
CA THR A 459 12.40 -14.29 9.92
C THR A 459 12.00 -13.78 11.32
N ASN A 460 11.29 -14.62 12.09
CA ASN A 460 10.84 -14.34 13.46
C ASN A 460 12.00 -14.12 14.46
N ASP A 461 13.19 -14.61 14.14
CA ASP A 461 14.42 -14.35 14.91
C ASP A 461 15.23 -13.15 14.39
N GLY A 462 14.73 -12.44 13.37
CA GLY A 462 15.27 -11.16 12.90
C GLY A 462 16.33 -11.28 11.80
N HIS A 463 16.49 -12.45 11.18
CA HIS A 463 17.38 -12.65 10.03
C HIS A 463 16.70 -12.23 8.73
N LEU A 464 17.49 -11.70 7.80
CA LEU A 464 17.02 -11.17 6.53
C LEU A 464 17.67 -11.93 5.37
N TYR A 465 16.87 -12.47 4.46
CA TYR A 465 17.37 -13.17 3.27
C TYR A 465 16.85 -12.51 2.00
N ILE A 466 17.69 -12.36 0.99
CA ILE A 466 17.28 -11.97 -0.36
C ILE A 466 17.40 -13.15 -1.31
N GLN A 467 16.35 -13.42 -2.07
CA GLN A 467 16.28 -14.52 -3.02
C GLN A 467 15.92 -14.03 -4.41
N ALA A 468 16.66 -14.45 -5.43
CA ALA A 468 16.29 -14.18 -6.82
C ALA A 468 15.16 -15.13 -7.26
N VAL A 469 14.09 -14.56 -7.80
CA VAL A 469 12.95 -15.31 -8.36
C VAL A 469 12.84 -15.17 -9.87
N GLN A 470 13.62 -14.27 -10.46
CA GLN A 470 13.77 -14.09 -11.90
C GLN A 470 15.23 -13.85 -12.27
N GLY A 471 15.56 -14.07 -13.56
CA GLY A 471 16.90 -13.85 -14.11
C GLY A 471 17.86 -15.03 -13.95
N VAL A 472 19.15 -14.81 -14.23
CA VAL A 472 20.18 -15.86 -14.28
C VAL A 472 20.47 -16.51 -12.92
N ASP A 473 20.18 -15.79 -11.83
CA ASP A 473 20.44 -16.23 -10.46
C ASP A 473 19.20 -16.89 -9.80
N THR A 474 18.14 -17.16 -10.56
CA THR A 474 16.87 -17.68 -10.02
C THR A 474 17.07 -18.87 -9.09
N GLY A 475 16.47 -18.81 -7.89
CA GLY A 475 16.57 -19.82 -6.84
C GLY A 475 17.72 -19.60 -5.85
N LEU A 476 18.71 -18.74 -6.18
CA LEU A 476 19.78 -18.40 -5.25
C LEU A 476 19.26 -17.45 -4.16
N SER A 477 19.53 -17.82 -2.91
CA SER A 477 19.27 -16.99 -1.72
C SER A 477 20.57 -16.59 -1.04
N THR A 478 20.63 -15.40 -0.47
CA THR A 478 21.76 -14.92 0.33
C THR A 478 21.23 -14.25 1.60
N GLU A 479 21.84 -14.56 2.73
CA GLU A 479 21.58 -13.82 3.97
C GLU A 479 22.18 -12.42 3.85
N ILE A 480 21.39 -11.40 4.17
CA ILE A 480 21.87 -10.02 4.27
C ILE A 480 22.53 -9.89 5.64
N ASN A 481 23.83 -9.68 5.65
CA ASN A 481 24.52 -9.36 6.89
C ASN A 481 24.15 -7.94 7.31
N LEU A 482 23.48 -7.81 8.45
CA LEU A 482 23.08 -6.53 9.05
C LEU A 482 24.26 -5.87 9.81
N ASP A 483 25.46 -5.92 9.23
CA ASP A 483 26.64 -5.24 9.77
C ASP A 483 26.37 -3.73 9.86
N GLY A 484 26.59 -3.15 11.05
CA GLY A 484 26.26 -1.76 11.32
C GLY A 484 24.87 -1.55 11.94
N ALA A 485 24.05 -2.60 12.06
CA ALA A 485 22.87 -2.58 12.91
C ALA A 485 23.27 -2.35 14.38
N PRO A 486 22.41 -1.72 15.19
CA PRO A 486 22.66 -1.51 16.61
C PRO A 486 22.92 -2.84 17.33
N ALA A 487 23.96 -2.88 18.16
CA ALA A 487 24.38 -4.11 18.82
C ALA A 487 23.26 -4.71 19.68
N GLY A 488 22.88 -5.96 19.39
CA GLY A 488 21.85 -6.69 20.12
C GLY A 488 20.41 -6.31 19.79
N SER A 489 20.20 -5.39 18.83
CA SER A 489 18.87 -5.05 18.32
C SER A 489 18.35 -6.10 17.35
N LYS A 490 17.02 -6.22 17.26
CA LYS A 490 16.33 -7.09 16.30
C LYS A 490 15.63 -6.26 15.25
N LEU A 491 15.72 -6.70 13.99
CA LEU A 491 14.89 -6.19 12.91
C LEU A 491 13.44 -6.60 13.17
N VAL A 492 12.54 -5.62 13.27
CA VAL A 492 11.12 -5.85 13.61
C VAL A 492 10.17 -5.50 12.48
N ASP A 493 10.59 -4.68 11.52
CA ASP A 493 9.73 -4.25 10.42
C ASP A 493 10.52 -3.80 9.17
N ILE A 494 9.86 -3.88 8.02
CA ILE A 494 10.39 -3.51 6.71
C ILE A 494 9.37 -2.63 5.98
N GLU A 495 9.81 -1.42 5.62
CA GLU A 495 9.05 -0.54 4.74
C GLU A 495 9.69 -0.53 3.35
N VAL A 496 8.95 -0.97 2.35
CA VAL A 496 9.45 -1.10 0.97
C VAL A 496 9.26 0.22 0.25
N LEU A 497 10.35 0.83 -0.26
CA LEU A 497 10.23 2.02 -1.11
C LEU A 497 9.53 1.64 -2.42
N PRO A 498 8.90 2.61 -3.12
CA PRO A 498 8.35 2.38 -4.44
C PRO A 498 9.36 1.68 -5.36
N THR A 499 8.86 0.74 -6.19
CA THR A 499 9.64 -0.19 -7.04
C THR A 499 10.53 -1.20 -6.30
N GLY A 500 10.59 -1.15 -4.96
CA GLY A 500 11.33 -2.08 -4.11
C GLY A 500 12.85 -2.06 -4.30
N LEU A 501 13.42 -1.03 -4.92
CA LEU A 501 14.87 -0.94 -5.16
C LEU A 501 15.65 -0.71 -3.85
N ALA A 502 15.01 -0.13 -2.86
CA ALA A 502 15.50 -0.09 -1.49
C ALA A 502 14.37 -0.34 -0.51
N VAL A 503 14.73 -0.64 0.73
CA VAL A 503 13.80 -0.82 1.85
C VAL A 503 14.36 -0.12 3.09
N ILE A 504 13.48 0.44 3.92
CA ILE A 504 13.83 0.92 5.25
C ILE A 504 13.63 -0.23 6.23
N LEU A 505 14.66 -0.48 7.03
CA LEU A 505 14.70 -1.49 8.08
C LEU A 505 14.53 -0.78 9.43
N ARG A 506 13.55 -1.22 10.22
CA ARG A 506 13.30 -0.70 11.57
C ARG A 506 13.70 -1.71 12.63
N PHE A 507 14.48 -1.26 13.61
CA PHE A 507 14.95 -2.10 14.71
C PHE A 507 14.15 -1.84 16.00
N ASP A 508 14.08 -2.83 16.88
CA ASP A 508 13.44 -2.72 18.20
C ASP A 508 14.07 -1.67 19.12
N SER A 509 15.32 -1.28 18.84
CA SER A 509 16.01 -0.16 19.49
C SER A 509 15.48 1.23 19.08
N GLY A 510 14.65 1.30 18.04
CA GLY A 510 14.18 2.55 17.43
C GLY A 510 15.14 3.16 16.39
N ASP A 511 16.21 2.45 16.03
CA ASP A 511 17.10 2.86 14.94
C ASP A 511 16.57 2.39 13.58
N TYR A 512 16.95 3.13 12.53
CA TYR A 512 16.57 2.86 11.15
C TYR A 512 17.78 2.70 10.25
N MET A 513 17.68 1.84 9.24
CA MET A 513 18.68 1.67 8.19
C MET A 513 18.02 1.58 6.82
N LEU A 514 18.68 2.05 5.77
CA LEU A 514 18.29 1.82 4.38
C LEU A 514 19.10 0.65 3.81
N LEU A 515 18.41 -0.33 3.24
CA LEU A 515 19.00 -1.43 2.47
C LEU A 515 18.71 -1.23 0.99
N ASN A 516 19.76 -1.13 0.17
CA ASN A 516 19.63 -1.22 -1.28
C ASN A 516 19.48 -2.69 -1.69
N THR A 517 18.35 -3.07 -2.27
CA THR A 517 18.02 -4.48 -2.54
C THR A 517 18.70 -5.04 -3.79
N VAL A 518 19.34 -4.18 -4.60
CA VAL A 518 20.09 -4.58 -5.79
C VAL A 518 21.53 -4.92 -5.43
N ASN A 519 22.25 -3.98 -4.83
CA ASN A 519 23.67 -4.13 -4.49
C ASN A 519 23.92 -4.60 -3.04
N ARG A 520 22.85 -4.72 -2.22
CA ARG A 520 22.86 -5.25 -0.84
C ARG A 520 23.68 -4.40 0.14
N THR A 521 23.83 -3.11 -0.16
CA THR A 521 24.52 -2.17 0.74
C THR A 521 23.55 -1.62 1.79
N LEU A 522 24.08 -1.42 3.00
CA LEU A 522 23.36 -0.86 4.14
C LEU A 522 23.88 0.53 4.47
N GLN A 523 22.97 1.42 4.82
CA GLN A 523 23.26 2.77 5.27
C GLN A 523 22.42 3.07 6.53
N GLY A 524 23.03 3.58 7.60
CA GLY A 524 22.28 4.05 8.76
C GLY A 524 21.51 5.35 8.45
N LEU A 525 20.33 5.51 9.05
CA LEU A 525 19.49 6.71 8.97
C LEU A 525 19.37 7.38 10.35
N PRO A 526 20.46 7.95 10.89
CA PRO A 526 20.49 8.49 12.25
C PRO A 526 19.52 9.67 12.47
N GLU A 527 19.13 10.37 11.40
CA GLU A 527 18.18 11.48 11.42
C GLU A 527 16.78 11.06 11.88
N LEU A 528 16.40 9.80 11.61
CA LEU A 528 15.10 9.25 11.99
C LEU A 528 15.03 8.81 13.45
N LYS A 529 16.15 8.87 14.18
CA LYS A 529 16.19 8.43 15.57
C LYS A 529 15.32 9.37 16.41
N PRO A 530 14.41 8.84 17.25
CA PRO A 530 13.60 9.68 18.13
C PRO A 530 14.51 10.58 18.98
N THR A 531 14.36 11.89 18.87
CA THR A 531 15.07 12.84 19.74
C THR A 531 14.52 12.76 21.15
N THR A 532 15.42 12.64 22.14
CA THR A 532 15.12 12.57 23.58
C THR A 532 14.77 13.90 24.20
#